data_AF-A0AAQ5XKE4-F1
#
_entry.id   AF-A0AAQ5XKE4-F1
#
_cell.length_a   1.000
_cell.length_b   1.000
_cell.length_c   1.000
_cell.angle_alpha   90.00
_cell.angle_beta   90.00
_cell.angle_gamma   90.00
#
_symmetry.space_group_name_H-M   'P 1'
#
loop_
_entity.id
_entity.type
_entity.pdbx_description
1 polymer ?
#
loop_
_entity_poly.entity_id
_entity_poly.type
_entity_poly.pdbx_seq_one_letter_code
_entity_poly.pdbx_strand_id
1 'polypeptide(L)'
;MWANSREYVLDKQPSYRGRTSLFTNKLQLGDISLKLFYVTFSDEGMYRCLVPQLGREAFVKLVVCIVSTPVILVMSERSSAVELQCKSAGWYPEPEVLWLNGEGNVLSAGPTETFRDPDDLYTVSSRVTVEKRHSNKFTCRVQQNNINQSRETQIRVADRHVNKNPLLCLISLPLMFPDI
;
A
#
# COMPACT_ATOMS: atom_id res chain seq x y z
N MET A 1 -22.47 -23.93 -9.41
CA MET A 1 -23.21 -23.50 -10.63
C MET A 1 -24.48 -22.78 -10.19
N TRP A 2 -25.00 -21.82 -10.97
CA TRP A 2 -26.32 -21.23 -10.70
C TRP A 2 -27.27 -21.59 -11.84
N ALA A 3 -28.44 -22.13 -11.53
CA ALA A 3 -29.50 -22.42 -12.49
C ALA A 3 -30.86 -22.45 -11.78
N ASN A 4 -31.97 -22.28 -12.53
CA ASN A 4 -33.33 -22.42 -12.00
C ASN A 4 -33.59 -21.65 -10.69
N SER A 5 -33.09 -20.41 -10.59
CA SER A 5 -33.24 -19.58 -9.40
C SER A 5 -32.55 -20.11 -8.14
N ARG A 6 -31.59 -21.02 -8.29
CA ARG A 6 -30.91 -21.70 -7.19
C ARG A 6 -29.41 -21.85 -7.44
N GLU A 7 -28.66 -21.87 -6.34
CA GLU A 7 -27.23 -22.16 -6.36
C GLU A 7 -26.97 -23.64 -6.08
N TYR A 8 -26.29 -24.30 -7.01
CA TYR A 8 -25.83 -25.68 -6.90
C TYR A 8 -24.42 -25.69 -6.31
N VAL A 9 -24.35 -25.90 -5.00
CA VAL A 9 -23.11 -25.85 -4.20
C VAL A 9 -22.21 -27.06 -4.46
N LEU A 10 -22.79 -28.24 -4.72
CA LEU A 10 -22.03 -29.47 -4.96
C LEU A 10 -21.15 -29.37 -6.21
N ASP A 11 -21.63 -28.66 -7.24
CA ASP A 11 -20.91 -28.41 -8.49
C ASP A 11 -19.82 -27.33 -8.37
N LYS A 12 -19.68 -26.71 -7.19
CA LYS A 12 -18.57 -25.78 -6.95
C LYS A 12 -17.31 -26.55 -6.63
N GLN A 13 -16.20 -26.13 -7.24
CA GLN A 13 -14.86 -26.52 -6.83
C GLN A 13 -14.70 -26.27 -5.32
N PRO A 14 -14.11 -27.23 -4.55
CA PRO A 14 -14.06 -27.15 -3.10
C PRO A 14 -13.50 -25.83 -2.54
N SER A 15 -12.49 -25.25 -3.18
CA SER A 15 -11.84 -23.98 -2.78
C SER A 15 -12.75 -22.75 -2.84
N TYR A 16 -13.89 -22.81 -3.53
CA TYR A 16 -14.82 -21.69 -3.71
C TYR A 16 -16.17 -21.89 -3.00
N ARG A 17 -16.38 -23.04 -2.35
CA ARG A 17 -17.60 -23.33 -1.56
C ARG A 17 -17.68 -22.35 -0.38
N GLY A 18 -18.86 -21.76 -0.18
CA GLY A 18 -19.08 -20.74 0.87
C GLY A 18 -18.38 -19.39 0.64
N ARG A 19 -17.55 -19.26 -0.41
CA ARG A 19 -16.80 -18.04 -0.73
C ARG A 19 -17.36 -17.30 -1.94
N THR A 20 -18.39 -17.81 -2.59
CA THR A 20 -18.91 -17.25 -3.84
C THR A 20 -20.41 -17.02 -3.77
N SER A 21 -20.89 -15.91 -4.32
CA SER A 21 -22.31 -15.58 -4.40
C SER A 21 -22.61 -14.71 -5.63
N LEU A 22 -23.81 -14.86 -6.21
CA LEU A 22 -24.31 -13.96 -7.24
C LEU A 22 -25.21 -12.88 -6.62
N PHE A 23 -25.24 -11.70 -7.25
CA PHE A 23 -26.17 -10.64 -6.89
C PHE A 23 -27.58 -10.97 -7.41
N THR A 24 -28.32 -11.78 -6.67
CA THR A 24 -29.62 -12.33 -7.09
C THR A 24 -30.64 -11.26 -7.49
N ASN A 25 -30.63 -10.11 -6.83
CA ASN A 25 -31.49 -8.96 -7.14
C ASN A 25 -31.14 -8.28 -8.47
N LYS A 26 -29.91 -8.44 -8.96
CA LYS A 26 -29.46 -7.85 -10.23
C LYS A 26 -29.51 -8.83 -11.41
N LEU A 27 -29.70 -10.12 -11.15
CA LEU A 27 -29.85 -11.13 -12.21
C LEU A 27 -31.02 -10.80 -13.16
N GLN A 28 -32.13 -10.26 -12.64
CA GLN A 28 -33.28 -9.83 -13.45
C GLN A 28 -32.95 -8.68 -14.41
N LEU A 29 -31.89 -7.91 -14.11
CA LEU A 29 -31.37 -6.82 -14.93
C LEU A 29 -30.22 -7.28 -15.85
N GLY A 30 -29.93 -8.59 -15.88
CA GLY A 30 -28.86 -9.18 -16.69
C GLY A 30 -27.46 -9.08 -16.09
N ASP A 31 -27.32 -8.58 -14.86
CA ASP A 31 -26.04 -8.55 -14.16
C ASP A 31 -25.79 -9.88 -13.46
N ILE A 32 -24.84 -10.64 -14.02
CA ILE A 32 -24.41 -11.97 -13.56
C ILE A 32 -23.08 -11.91 -12.80
N SER A 33 -22.74 -10.75 -12.21
CA SER A 33 -21.49 -10.57 -11.47
C SER A 33 -21.37 -11.55 -10.30
N LEU A 34 -20.19 -12.14 -10.17
CA LEU A 34 -19.83 -13.03 -9.07
C LEU A 34 -19.10 -12.23 -7.99
N LYS A 35 -19.56 -12.36 -6.75
CA LYS A 35 -18.83 -11.90 -5.58
C LYS A 35 -18.01 -13.06 -5.00
N LEU A 36 -16.70 -12.84 -4.85
CA LEU A 36 -15.77 -13.74 -4.18
C LEU A 36 -15.40 -13.15 -2.80
N PHE A 37 -15.48 -13.95 -1.75
CA PHE A 37 -15.22 -13.59 -0.36
C PHE A 37 -13.90 -14.19 0.12
N TYR A 38 -13.24 -13.47 1.04
CA TYR A 38 -11.99 -13.90 1.67
C TYR A 38 -10.91 -14.23 0.64
N VAL A 39 -10.68 -13.32 -0.32
CA VAL A 39 -9.74 -13.51 -1.44
C VAL A 39 -8.35 -13.87 -0.93
N THR A 40 -7.74 -14.88 -1.54
CA THR A 40 -6.37 -15.35 -1.26
C THR A 40 -5.52 -15.26 -2.52
N PHE A 41 -4.20 -15.41 -2.36
CA PHE A 41 -3.26 -15.39 -3.47
C PHE A 41 -3.59 -16.43 -4.56
N SER A 42 -4.05 -17.61 -4.16
CA SER A 42 -4.41 -18.70 -5.07
C SER A 42 -5.66 -18.44 -5.91
N ASP A 43 -6.43 -17.39 -5.61
CA ASP A 43 -7.57 -17.02 -6.45
C ASP A 43 -7.14 -16.17 -7.66
N GLU A 44 -5.91 -15.65 -7.72
CA GLU A 44 -5.42 -14.91 -8.87
C GLU A 44 -5.49 -15.76 -10.15
N GLY A 45 -6.01 -15.18 -11.23
CA GLY A 45 -6.07 -15.88 -12.51
C GLY A 45 -7.14 -15.39 -13.46
N MET A 46 -7.27 -16.11 -14.58
CA MET A 46 -8.29 -15.87 -15.58
C MET A 46 -9.57 -16.64 -15.25
N TYR A 47 -10.68 -15.94 -15.10
CA TYR A 47 -12.01 -16.49 -14.87
C TYR A 47 -12.82 -16.43 -16.15
N ARG A 48 -13.57 -17.50 -16.40
CA ARG A 48 -14.52 -17.58 -17.53
C ARG A 48 -15.94 -17.43 -17.00
N CYS A 49 -16.64 -16.42 -17.48
CA CYS A 49 -18.08 -16.28 -17.33
C CYS A 49 -18.75 -16.96 -18.52
N LEU A 50 -19.72 -17.84 -18.27
CA LEU A 50 -20.43 -18.59 -19.30
C LEU A 50 -21.93 -18.54 -19.06
N VAL A 51 -22.69 -18.18 -20.10
CA VAL A 51 -24.16 -18.21 -20.13
C VAL A 51 -24.60 -19.10 -21.28
N PRO A 52 -24.75 -20.42 -21.04
CA PRO A 52 -25.00 -21.40 -22.11
C PRO A 52 -26.29 -21.14 -22.89
N GLN A 53 -27.37 -20.72 -22.21
CA GLN A 53 -28.66 -20.49 -22.88
C GLN A 53 -28.61 -19.35 -23.91
N LEU A 54 -27.65 -18.43 -23.76
CA LEU A 54 -27.45 -17.31 -24.69
C LEU A 54 -26.24 -17.52 -25.61
N GLY A 55 -25.51 -18.63 -25.47
CA GLY A 55 -24.25 -18.85 -26.18
C GLY A 55 -23.20 -17.76 -25.92
N ARG A 56 -23.23 -17.11 -24.76
CA ARG A 56 -22.34 -15.99 -24.42
C ARG A 56 -21.27 -16.41 -23.44
N GLU A 57 -20.08 -15.85 -23.62
CA GLU A 57 -18.97 -15.97 -22.68
C GLU A 57 -18.20 -14.67 -22.56
N ALA A 58 -17.50 -14.52 -21.44
CA ALA A 58 -16.56 -13.44 -21.19
C ALA A 58 -15.41 -13.94 -20.32
N PHE A 59 -14.27 -13.29 -20.42
CA PHE A 59 -13.09 -13.59 -19.61
C PHE A 59 -12.76 -12.40 -18.73
N VAL A 60 -12.46 -12.67 -17.46
CA VAL A 60 -12.13 -11.67 -16.45
C VAL A 60 -10.85 -12.09 -15.76
N LYS A 61 -9.82 -11.25 -15.78
CA LYS A 61 -8.60 -11.48 -15.01
C LYS A 61 -8.77 -10.91 -13.60
N LEU A 62 -8.72 -11.76 -12.59
CA LEU A 62 -8.60 -11.34 -11.19
C LEU A 62 -7.11 -11.16 -10.88
N VAL A 63 -6.73 -9.98 -10.42
CA VAL A 63 -5.39 -9.68 -9.90
C VAL A 63 -5.52 -9.47 -8.40
N VAL A 64 -4.70 -10.16 -7.62
CA VAL A 64 -4.66 -10.01 -6.16
C VAL A 64 -3.62 -8.96 -5.82
N CYS A 65 -3.87 -8.18 -4.76
CA CYS A 65 -2.89 -7.21 -4.29
C CYS A 65 -2.72 -7.23 -2.79
N ILE A 66 -1.48 -6.98 -2.36
CA ILE A 66 -1.08 -6.81 -0.98
C ILE A 66 -0.32 -5.49 -0.93
N VAL A 67 -0.69 -4.64 0.04
CA VAL A 67 -0.21 -3.27 0.16
C VAL A 67 0.16 -3.01 1.61
N SER A 68 1.27 -2.30 1.80
CA SER A 68 1.82 -1.99 3.12
C SER A 68 2.10 -0.50 3.25
N THR A 69 2.15 0.02 4.47
CA THR A 69 2.49 1.43 4.69
C THR A 69 4.01 1.59 4.63
N PRO A 70 4.56 2.54 3.84
CA PRO A 70 5.99 2.81 3.83
C PRO A 70 6.46 3.47 5.12
N VAL A 71 7.74 3.33 5.44
CA VAL A 71 8.42 4.06 6.52
C VAL A 71 9.50 4.95 5.94
N ILE A 72 9.69 6.14 6.54
CA ILE A 72 10.78 7.05 6.19
C ILE A 72 11.78 7.10 7.34
N LEU A 73 13.06 6.91 7.01
CA LEU A 73 14.19 6.96 7.92
C LEU A 73 15.11 8.12 7.53
N VAL A 74 15.64 8.83 8.53
CA VAL A 74 16.69 9.83 8.32
C VAL A 74 18.03 9.11 8.36
N MET A 75 18.74 9.06 7.23
CA MET A 75 20.02 8.35 7.10
C MET A 75 21.20 9.22 7.54
N SER A 76 21.19 10.48 7.10
CA SER A 76 22.18 11.47 7.51
C SER A 76 21.60 12.88 7.45
N GLU A 77 22.02 13.72 8.40
CA GLU A 77 21.61 15.12 8.44
C GLU A 77 22.85 16.01 8.47
N ARG A 78 23.04 16.78 7.40
CA ARG A 78 24.10 17.81 7.28
C ARG A 78 23.50 19.19 7.50
N SER A 79 24.34 20.23 7.55
CA SER A 79 23.88 21.61 7.75
C SER A 79 22.97 22.11 6.63
N SER A 80 23.21 21.72 5.38
CA SER A 80 22.45 22.18 4.21
C SER A 80 21.49 21.15 3.61
N ALA A 81 21.68 19.87 3.88
CA ALA A 81 20.95 18.77 3.23
C ALA A 81 20.68 17.62 4.19
N VAL A 82 19.63 16.85 3.90
CA VAL A 82 19.24 15.64 4.61
C VAL A 82 19.08 14.50 3.62
N GLU A 83 19.58 13.32 3.98
CA GLU A 83 19.38 12.08 3.24
C GLU A 83 18.28 11.27 3.91
N LEU A 84 17.24 10.96 3.15
CA LEU A 84 16.08 10.19 3.58
C LEU A 84 16.07 8.84 2.86
N GLN A 85 15.68 7.78 3.58
CA GLN A 85 15.41 6.48 3.00
C GLN A 85 13.94 6.12 3.22
N CYS A 86 13.27 5.70 2.18
CA CYS A 86 11.94 5.11 2.24
C CYS A 86 12.06 3.61 2.09
N LYS A 87 11.39 2.85 2.97
CA LYS A 87 11.35 1.39 2.91
C LYS A 87 9.91 0.90 3.08
N SER A 88 9.52 -0.10 2.30
CA SER A 88 8.23 -0.79 2.48
C SER A 88 8.35 -2.25 2.05
N ALA A 89 7.70 -3.15 2.79
CA ALA A 89 7.78 -4.61 2.58
C ALA A 89 6.38 -5.23 2.53
N GLY A 90 6.27 -6.39 1.89
CA GLY A 90 5.01 -7.13 1.80
C GLY A 90 4.08 -6.64 0.68
N TRP A 91 4.64 -6.25 -0.46
CA TRP A 91 3.85 -5.80 -1.61
C TRP A 91 3.65 -6.92 -2.63
N TYR A 92 2.48 -6.95 -3.25
CA TYR A 92 2.25 -7.75 -4.46
C TYR A 92 1.16 -7.09 -5.31
N PRO A 93 1.29 -7.01 -6.64
CA PRO A 93 2.49 -7.22 -7.45
C PRO A 93 3.63 -6.20 -7.16
N GLU A 94 4.71 -6.22 -7.93
CA GLU A 94 5.83 -5.28 -7.78
C GLU A 94 5.37 -3.80 -7.76
N PRO A 95 5.76 -3.01 -6.74
CA PRO A 95 5.41 -1.59 -6.66
C PRO A 95 6.54 -0.66 -7.13
N GLU A 96 6.20 0.60 -7.39
CA GLU A 96 7.12 1.71 -7.65
C GLU A 96 7.20 2.64 -6.44
N VAL A 97 8.36 3.26 -6.21
CA VAL A 97 8.57 4.26 -5.15
C VAL A 97 8.76 5.64 -5.77
N LEU A 98 8.01 6.62 -5.28
CA LEU A 98 8.10 8.03 -5.66
C LEU A 98 8.35 8.91 -4.42
N TRP A 99 9.24 9.87 -4.57
CA TRP A 99 9.44 10.93 -3.60
C TRP A 99 8.76 12.21 -4.07
N LEU A 100 8.00 12.85 -3.19
CA LEU A 100 7.32 14.10 -3.46
C LEU A 100 7.75 15.17 -2.44
N ASN A 101 7.83 16.42 -2.89
CA ASN A 101 8.02 17.58 -2.02
C ASN A 101 6.69 18.01 -1.36
N GLY A 102 6.72 19.16 -0.68
CA GLY A 102 5.57 19.67 0.08
C GLY A 102 4.37 20.04 -0.80
N GLU A 103 4.65 20.38 -2.04
CA GLU A 103 3.76 20.80 -3.13
C GLU A 103 3.25 19.61 -3.97
N GLY A 104 3.75 18.39 -3.73
CA GLY A 104 3.39 17.19 -4.47
C GLY A 104 4.15 16.99 -5.79
N ASN A 105 5.22 17.74 -6.02
CA ASN A 105 6.08 17.57 -7.20
C ASN A 105 7.09 16.45 -6.97
N VAL A 106 7.40 15.71 -8.03
CA VAL A 106 8.33 14.57 -7.98
C VAL A 106 9.77 15.06 -7.77
N LEU A 107 10.46 14.41 -6.84
CA LEU A 107 11.87 14.64 -6.56
C LEU A 107 12.75 13.65 -7.32
N SER A 108 13.92 14.11 -7.75
CA SER A 108 14.95 13.23 -8.30
C SER A 108 15.58 12.42 -7.16
N ALA A 109 15.36 11.11 -7.17
CA ALA A 109 15.84 10.17 -6.17
C ALA A 109 16.85 9.18 -6.77
N GLY A 110 17.60 8.50 -5.92
CA GLY A 110 18.45 7.39 -6.34
C GLY A 110 17.62 6.20 -6.87
N PRO A 111 18.28 5.19 -7.47
CA PRO A 111 17.58 4.01 -7.95
C PRO A 111 16.86 3.31 -6.80
N THR A 112 15.68 2.77 -7.10
CA THR A 112 14.92 1.94 -6.16
C THR A 112 15.56 0.55 -6.11
N GLU A 113 15.91 0.11 -4.92
CA GLU A 113 16.29 -1.26 -4.62
C GLU A 113 15.01 -2.08 -4.43
N THR A 114 14.86 -3.16 -5.19
CA THR A 114 13.73 -4.08 -5.08
C THR A 114 14.24 -5.48 -4.75
N PHE A 115 13.65 -6.09 -3.73
CA PHE A 115 13.92 -7.47 -3.33
C PHE A 115 12.60 -8.26 -3.30
N ARG A 116 12.60 -9.46 -3.86
CA ARG A 116 11.47 -10.40 -3.82
C ARG A 116 11.81 -11.53 -2.87
N ASP A 117 10.97 -11.73 -1.85
CA ASP A 117 11.17 -12.76 -0.83
C ASP A 117 10.62 -14.14 -1.30
N PRO A 118 10.87 -15.22 -0.53
CA PRO A 118 10.37 -16.56 -0.88
C PRO A 118 8.84 -16.70 -0.88
N ASP A 119 8.11 -15.79 -0.22
CA ASP A 119 6.64 -15.75 -0.22
C ASP A 119 6.09 -14.97 -1.43
N ASP A 120 6.97 -14.62 -2.37
CA ASP A 120 6.67 -13.88 -3.58
C ASP A 120 6.35 -12.40 -3.38
N LEU A 121 6.64 -11.86 -2.20
CA LEU A 121 6.34 -10.49 -1.83
C LEU A 121 7.54 -9.57 -2.06
N TYR A 122 7.24 -8.33 -2.45
CA TYR A 122 8.20 -7.31 -2.79
C TYR A 122 8.51 -6.42 -1.58
N THR A 123 9.80 -6.16 -1.38
CA THR A 123 10.34 -5.13 -0.51
C THR A 123 11.07 -4.11 -1.35
N VAL A 124 10.72 -2.84 -1.19
CA VAL A 124 11.31 -1.72 -1.93
C VAL A 124 12.01 -0.74 -0.98
N SER A 125 13.13 -0.20 -1.43
CA SER A 125 13.95 0.78 -0.72
C SER A 125 14.42 1.86 -1.70
N SER A 126 14.21 3.12 -1.38
CA SER A 126 14.67 4.25 -2.21
C SER A 126 15.23 5.35 -1.32
N ARG A 127 16.31 6.01 -1.77
CA ARG A 127 16.95 7.11 -1.06
C ARG A 127 16.86 8.41 -1.84
N VAL A 128 16.67 9.52 -1.13
CA VAL A 128 16.67 10.87 -1.70
C VAL A 128 17.46 11.82 -0.82
N THR A 129 18.23 12.71 -1.45
CA THR A 129 18.92 13.80 -0.77
C THR A 129 18.20 15.10 -1.10
N VAL A 130 17.76 15.83 -0.07
CA VAL A 130 16.99 17.07 -0.22
C VAL A 130 17.64 18.21 0.55
N GLU A 131 17.60 19.40 -0.04
CA GLU A 131 18.10 20.61 0.61
C GLU A 131 17.07 21.17 1.57
N LYS A 132 17.52 21.66 2.74
CA LYS A 132 16.64 22.21 3.78
C LYS A 132 15.93 23.52 3.41
N ARG A 133 16.26 24.11 2.25
CA ARG A 133 15.79 25.43 1.81
C ARG A 133 14.41 25.44 1.12
N HIS A 134 13.96 24.30 0.57
CA HIS A 134 12.85 24.27 -0.39
C HIS A 134 11.51 23.83 0.21
N SER A 135 11.52 22.81 1.06
CA SER A 135 10.33 22.31 1.76
C SER A 135 10.81 21.54 2.98
N ASN A 136 10.12 21.70 4.10
CA ASN A 136 10.38 20.88 5.27
C ASN A 136 9.55 19.60 5.25
N LYS A 137 8.66 19.41 4.27
CA LYS A 137 7.76 18.24 4.17
C LYS A 137 8.12 17.42 2.95
N PHE A 138 8.29 16.12 3.16
CA PHE A 138 8.58 15.15 2.11
C PHE A 138 7.66 13.95 2.25
N THR A 139 7.21 13.42 1.12
CA THR A 139 6.32 12.26 1.04
C THR A 139 7.02 11.16 0.30
N CYS A 140 7.05 9.97 0.88
CA CYS A 140 7.32 8.74 0.13
C CYS A 140 5.98 8.11 -0.24
N ARG A 141 5.74 7.90 -1.53
CA ARG A 141 4.60 7.18 -2.06
C ARG A 141 5.08 5.88 -2.69
N VAL A 142 4.48 4.77 -2.30
CA VAL A 142 4.66 3.47 -2.94
C VAL A 142 3.37 3.14 -3.68
N GLN A 143 3.45 2.83 -4.97
CA GLN A 143 2.28 2.71 -5.84
C GLN A 143 2.37 1.55 -6.84
N GLN A 144 1.21 1.04 -7.27
CA GLN A 144 1.06 -0.01 -8.27
C GLN A 144 0.07 0.49 -9.33
N ASN A 145 0.61 1.14 -10.37
CA ASN A 145 -0.19 1.82 -11.40
C ASN A 145 -1.17 0.86 -12.10
N ASN A 146 -0.76 -0.39 -12.32
CA ASN A 146 -1.57 -1.40 -13.00
C ASN A 146 -2.89 -1.73 -12.29
N ILE A 147 -2.98 -1.46 -10.99
CA ILE A 147 -4.15 -1.76 -10.15
C ILE A 147 -4.64 -0.55 -9.35
N ASN A 148 -4.13 0.65 -9.66
CA ASN A 148 -4.47 1.91 -9.00
C ASN A 148 -4.37 1.87 -7.46
N GLN A 149 -3.39 1.15 -6.92
CA GLN A 149 -3.13 1.09 -5.48
C GLN A 149 -1.96 2.00 -5.11
N SER A 150 -2.05 2.68 -3.97
CA SER A 150 -0.92 3.43 -3.40
C SER A 150 -1.00 3.54 -1.88
N ARG A 151 0.16 3.71 -1.25
CA ARG A 151 0.33 4.04 0.17
C ARG A 151 1.41 5.10 0.31
N GLU A 152 1.23 6.01 1.25
CA GLU A 152 2.18 7.11 1.45
C GLU A 152 2.42 7.39 2.92
N THR A 153 3.64 7.87 3.20
CA THR A 153 4.06 8.35 4.52
C THR A 153 4.76 9.68 4.32
N GLN A 154 4.58 10.59 5.28
CA GLN A 154 5.14 11.93 5.23
C GLN A 154 6.10 12.15 6.40
N ILE A 155 7.18 12.88 6.14
CA ILE A 155 8.11 13.35 7.16
C ILE A 155 8.21 14.86 7.11
N ARG A 156 8.39 15.48 8.28
CA ARG A 156 8.80 16.87 8.38
C ARG A 156 10.20 16.99 8.96
N VAL A 157 11.11 17.62 8.23
CA VAL A 157 12.49 17.89 8.67
C VAL A 157 12.54 19.35 9.12
N ALA A 158 12.74 19.57 10.43
CA ALA A 158 12.88 20.92 10.98
C ALA A 158 14.34 21.39 10.90
N ASP A 159 14.54 22.67 10.57
CA ASP A 159 15.83 23.31 10.78
C ASP A 159 16.10 23.41 12.28
N ARG A 160 17.15 22.74 12.76
CA ARG A 160 17.73 23.08 14.05
C ARG A 160 18.38 24.46 13.92
N HIS A 161 17.61 25.51 14.15
CA HIS A 161 18.20 26.80 14.51
C HIS A 161 18.99 26.59 15.80
N VAL A 162 20.32 26.54 15.67
CA VAL A 162 21.21 26.71 16.83
C VAL A 162 20.97 28.13 17.33
N ASN A 163 20.09 28.27 18.31
CA ASN A 163 20.00 29.50 19.09
C ASN A 163 21.34 29.65 19.82
N LYS A 164 22.25 30.44 19.24
CA LYS A 164 23.37 30.99 20.00
C LYS A 164 22.81 32.11 20.87
N ASN A 165 22.29 31.75 22.03
CA ASN A 165 22.29 32.63 23.20
C ASN A 165 22.48 31.79 24.47
N PRO A 166 23.51 32.06 25.29
CA PRO A 166 23.81 31.26 26.46
C PRO A 166 23.06 31.83 27.67
N LEU A 167 21.96 31.21 28.09
CA LEU A 167 21.35 31.53 29.39
C LEU A 167 20.81 30.25 30.08
N LEU A 168 21.59 29.81 31.07
CA LEU A 168 21.20 29.20 32.35
C LEU A 168 20.03 28.20 32.35
N CYS A 169 20.35 26.90 32.33
CA CYS A 169 19.46 25.88 32.90
C CYS A 169 19.69 25.79 34.41
N LEU A 170 18.78 26.39 35.19
CA LEU A 170 18.58 26.02 36.59
C LEU A 170 17.87 24.66 36.61
N ILE A 171 18.52 23.64 37.16
CA ILE A 171 17.91 22.32 37.35
C ILE A 171 17.15 22.36 38.68
N SER A 172 15.82 22.49 38.64
CA SER A 172 14.98 22.18 39.79
C SER A 172 14.63 20.69 39.76
N LEU A 173 15.21 19.91 40.66
CA LEU A 173 14.76 18.54 40.97
C LEU A 173 13.37 18.61 41.62
N PRO A 174 12.35 17.88 41.12
CA PRO A 174 11.14 17.68 41.91
C PRO A 174 11.42 16.69 43.04
N LEU A 175 11.12 17.13 44.26
CA LEU A 175 10.99 16.28 45.44
C LEU A 175 9.92 15.22 45.15
N MET A 176 10.30 13.95 45.20
CA MET A 176 9.36 12.85 45.36
C MET A 176 8.79 12.92 46.77
N PHE A 177 7.46 12.99 46.89
CA PHE A 177 6.74 12.30 47.94
C PHE A 177 5.54 11.56 47.33
N PRO A 178 5.27 10.33 47.79
CA PRO A 178 4.21 9.48 47.25
C PRO A 178 2.86 9.92 47.85
N ASP A 179 1.76 9.40 47.32
CA ASP A 179 0.87 8.61 48.19
C ASP A 179 -0.09 7.72 47.39
N ILE A 180 -0.33 6.60 48.06
CA ILE A 180 -1.29 5.49 47.90
C ILE A 180 -2.67 5.87 47.35
#